data_AF-A0A496WAW3-F1
#
_entry.id   AF-A0A496WAW3-F1
#
_cell.length_a   1.000
_cell.length_b   1.000
_cell.length_c   1.000
_cell.angle_alpha   90.00
_cell.angle_beta   90.00
_cell.angle_gamma   90.00
#
_symmetry.space_group_name_H-M   'P 1'
#
loop_
_entity.id
_entity.type
_entity.pdbx_description
1 polymer ?
#
loop_
_entity_poly.entity_id
_entity_poly.type
_entity_poly.pdbx_seq_one_letter_code
_entity_poly.pdbx_strand_id
1 'polypeptide(L)' 'MLHITQPTLSGQVKELEERYGTKLFVRHGRRIELTDIGKSAFSITRLMFRHEEEVEHLLQSARALTSGELRVAADSPY' A
#
# COMPACT_ATOMS: atom_id res chain seq x y z
N MET A 1 1.33 13.44 6.08
CA MET A 1 -0.13 13.46 6.32
C MET A 1 -0.71 14.63 5.51
N LEU A 2 -1.03 14.39 4.24
CA LEU A 2 -1.73 15.38 3.41
C LEU A 2 -3.21 15.27 3.73
N HIS A 3 -3.75 16.34 4.31
CA HIS A 3 -5.15 16.51 4.67
C HIS A 3 -6.00 16.73 3.42
N ILE A 4 -6.21 15.69 2.62
CA ILE A 4 -7.37 15.66 1.73
C ILE A 4 -8.51 15.15 2.62
N THR A 5 -9.53 15.97 2.81
CA THR A 5 -10.81 15.63 3.46
C THR A 5 -11.23 14.27 2.92
N GLN A 6 -11.04 13.20 3.70
CA GLN A 6 -11.17 11.85 3.16
C GLN A 6 -12.63 11.70 2.72
N PRO A 7 -12.93 11.64 1.42
CA PRO A 7 -14.27 11.26 1.01
C PRO A 7 -14.49 9.89 1.65
N THR A 8 -15.68 9.65 2.19
CA THR A 8 -16.00 8.32 2.73
C THR A 8 -15.54 7.25 1.73
N LEU A 9 -15.00 6.13 2.19
CA LEU A 9 -14.48 5.07 1.31
C LEU A 9 -15.45 4.75 0.16
N SER A 10 -16.75 4.76 0.44
CA SER A 10 -17.85 4.63 -0.51
C SER A 10 -17.86 5.70 -1.62
N GLY A 11 -17.57 6.96 -1.29
CA GLY A 11 -17.46 8.06 -2.24
C GLY A 11 -16.26 7.90 -3.18
N GLN A 12 -15.09 7.53 -2.66
CA GLN A 12 -13.89 7.29 -3.48
C GLN A 12 -14.09 6.12 -4.43
N VAL A 13 -14.71 5.04 -3.95
CA VAL A 13 -15.08 3.90 -4.79
C VAL A 13 -16.05 4.32 -5.89
N LYS A 14 -17.06 5.14 -5.56
CA LYS A 14 -18.04 5.62 -6.55
C LYS A 14 -17.38 6.48 -7.63
N GLU A 15 -16.51 7.41 -7.27
CA GLU A 15 -15.75 8.22 -8.23
C GLU A 15 -14.87 7.35 -9.13
N LEU A 16 -14.26 6.30 -8.58
CA LEU A 16 -13.46 5.35 -9.34
C LEU A 16 -14.32 4.57 -10.34
N GLU A 17 -15.47 4.07 -9.90
CA GLU A 17 -16.45 3.39 -10.76
C GLU A 17 -16.93 4.30 -11.90
N GLU A 18 -17.25 5.56 -11.59
CA GLU A 18 -17.71 6.56 -12.57
C GLU A 18 -16.62 6.92 -13.58
N ARG A 19 -15.37 7.11 -13.12
CA ARG A 19 -14.22 7.44 -13.97
C ARG A 19 -13.94 6.37 -15.02
N TYR A 20 -14.06 5.10 -14.65
CA TYR A 20 -13.75 3.97 -15.52
C TYR A 20 -14.98 3.29 -16.13
N GLY A 21 -16.19 3.81 -15.87
CA GLY A 21 -17.44 3.26 -16.38
C GLY A 21 -17.71 1.82 -15.95
N THR A 22 -17.18 1.40 -14.80
CA THR A 22 -17.24 0.00 -14.34
C THR A 22 -17.72 -0.11 -12.92
N LYS A 23 -18.43 -1.19 -12.58
CA LYS A 23 -18.84 -1.47 -11.19
C LYS A 23 -17.82 -2.38 -10.53
N LEU A 24 -17.27 -1.93 -9.40
CA LEU A 24 -16.37 -2.70 -8.55
C LEU A 24 -17.16 -3.43 -7.45
N PHE A 25 -18.32 -2.88 -7.06
CA PHE A 25 -19.20 -3.49 -6.07
C PHE A 25 -20.63 -3.64 -6.59
N VAL A 26 -21.30 -4.69 -6.14
CA VAL A 26 -22.73 -4.95 -6.38
C VAL A 26 -23.46 -5.16 -5.05
N ARG A 27 -24.73 -4.77 -5.01
CA ARG A 27 -25.60 -4.93 -3.84
C ARG A 27 -26.59 -6.06 -4.07
N HIS A 28 -26.55 -7.06 -3.19
CA HIS A 28 -27.54 -8.13 -3.12
C HIS A 28 -28.33 -7.98 -1.81
N GLY A 29 -29.43 -7.22 -1.87
CA GLY A 29 -30.23 -6.87 -0.70
C GLY A 29 -29.43 -6.05 0.32
N ARG A 30 -29.12 -6.65 1.47
CA ARG A 30 -28.33 -6.01 2.54
C ARG A 30 -26.82 -6.32 2.45
N ARG A 31 -26.39 -7.15 1.50
CA ARG A 31 -24.98 -7.51 1.30
C ARG A 31 -24.35 -6.71 0.17
N ILE A 32 -23.08 -6.37 0.33
CA ILE A 32 -22.23 -5.74 -0.68
C ILE A 32 -21.13 -6.74 -1.02
N GLU A 33 -20.94 -7.01 -2.30
CA GLU A 33 -19.95 -7.96 -2.81
C GLU A 33 -19.14 -7.33 -3.94
N LEU A 34 -17.90 -7.77 -4.12
CA LEU A 34 -17.07 -7.36 -5.25
C LEU A 34 -17.58 -8.01 -6.53
N THR A 35 -17.63 -7.24 -7.62
CA THR A 35 -17.72 -7.80 -8.97
C THR A 35 -16.43 -8.54 -9.32
N ASP A 36 -16.42 -9.26 -10.44
CA ASP A 36 -15.20 -9.96 -10.87
C ASP A 36 -14.06 -8.97 -11.16
N ILE A 37 -14.35 -7.85 -11.81
CA ILE A 37 -13.37 -6.77 -11.99
C ILE A 37 -12.95 -6.14 -10.66
N GLY A 38 -13.88 -6.01 -9.70
CA GLY A 38 -13.59 -5.58 -8.33
C GLY A 38 -12.60 -6.51 -7.62
N LYS A 39 -12.76 -7.82 -7.75
CA LYS A 39 -11.84 -8.83 -7.19
C LYS A 39 -10.46 -8.76 -7.83
N SER A 40 -10.38 -8.58 -9.15
CA SER A 40 -9.13 -8.41 -9.87
C SER A 40 -8.40 -7.13 -9.45
N ALA A 41 -9.12 -6.00 -9.41
CA ALA A 41 -8.59 -4.72 -8.96
C ALA A 41 -8.07 -4.81 -7.51
N PHE A 42 -8.86 -5.39 -6.61
CA PHE A 42 -8.46 -5.59 -5.21
C PHE A 42 -7.17 -6.41 -5.08
N SER A 43 -7.04 -7.48 -5.87
CA SER A 43 -5.85 -8.34 -5.86
C SER A 43 -4.60 -7.59 -6.31
N ILE A 44 -4.71 -6.78 -7.37
CA ILE A 44 -3.62 -5.95 -7.88
C ILE A 44 -3.22 -4.90 -6.83
N THR A 45 -4.18 -4.16 -6.29
CA THR A 45 -3.93 -3.13 -5.29
C THR A 45 -3.28 -3.71 -4.02
N ARG A 46 -3.69 -4.91 -3.59
CA ARG A 46 -3.08 -5.60 -2.45
C ARG A 46 -1.62 -5.94 -2.68
N LEU A 47 -1.25 -6.30 -3.91
CA LEU A 47 0.15 -6.53 -4.27
C LEU A 47 0.95 -5.23 -4.27
N MET A 48 0.37 -4.13 -4.78
CA MET A 48 1.00 -2.81 -4.78
C MET A 48 1.34 -2.35 -3.35
N PHE A 49 0.40 -2.46 -2.41
CA PHE A 49 0.67 -2.10 -1.01
C PHE A 49 1.77 -2.94 -0.37
N ARG A 50 1.85 -4.24 -0.69
CA ARG A 50 2.95 -5.08 -0.22
C ARG A 50 4.30 -4.59 -0.74
N HIS A 51 4.37 -4.20 -2.00
CA HIS A 51 5.60 -3.65 -2.56
C HIS A 51 5.95 -2.30 -1.96
N GLU A 52 4.96 -1.47 -1.63
CA GLU A 52 5.18 -0.22 -0.91
C GLU A 52 5.80 -0.47 0.48
N GLU A 53 5.27 -1.43 1.24
CA GLU A 53 5.82 -1.86 2.53
C GLU A 53 7.26 -2.39 2.39
N GLU A 54 7.53 -3.19 1.34
CA GLU A 54 8.87 -3.73 1.07
C GLU A 54 9.88 -2.62 0.76
N VAL A 55 9.49 -1.63 -0.05
CA VAL A 55 10.30 -0.45 -0.36
C VAL A 55 10.56 0.36 0.90
N GLU A 56 9.53 0.60 1.72
CA GLU A 56 9.68 1.33 2.97
C GLU A 56 10.66 0.62 3.92
N HIS A 57 10.53 -0.70 4.07
CA HIS A 57 11.44 -1.49 4.90
C HIS A 57 12.88 -1.45 4.39
N LEU A 58 13.08 -1.52 3.07
CA LEU A 58 14.41 -1.40 2.45
C LEU A 58 15.04 -0.04 2.72
N LEU A 59 14.28 1.05 2.56
CA LEU A 59 14.76 2.42 2.79
C LEU A 59 15.08 2.66 4.28
N GLN A 60 14.23 2.16 5.19
CA GLN A 60 14.47 2.24 6.63
C GLN A 60 15.72 1.45 7.03
N SER A 61 15.90 0.25 6.49
CA SER A 61 17.08 -0.59 6.72
C SER A 61 18.36 0.10 6.22
N ALA A 62 18.36 0.67 5.02
CA ALA A 62 19.51 1.40 4.48
C ALA A 62 19.89 2.60 5.38
N ARG A 63 18.89 3.33 5.89
CA ARG A 63 19.12 4.43 6.85
C ARG A 63 19.72 3.94 8.18
N ALA A 64 19.24 2.80 8.70
CA ALA A 64 19.74 2.21 9.93
C ALA A 64 21.20 1.72 9.79
N LEU A 65 21.57 1.13 8.64
CA LEU A 65 22.97 0.78 8.34
C LEU A 65 23.86 2.03 8.20
N THR A 66 23.31 3.14 7.69
CA THR A 66 24.08 4.39 7.53
C THR A 66 24.21 5.16 8.85
N SER A 67 23.28 5.01 9.80
CA SER A 67 23.33 5.66 11.11
C SER A 67 23.87 4.76 12.24
N GLY A 68 24.23 3.51 11.94
CA GLY A 68 24.97 2.64 12.85
C GLY A 68 26.47 2.78 12.59
N GLU A 69 27.19 3.46 13.48
CA GLU A 69 28.66 3.51 13.43
C GLU A 69 29.22 2.08 13.56
N LEU A 70 29.68 1.49 12.45
CA LEU A 70 30.41 0.22 12.48
C LEU A 70 31.83 0.48 13.02
N ARG A 71 32.03 0.35 14.34
CA ARG A 71 33.36 0.34 14.94
C ARG A 71 34.07 -0.97 14.62
N VAL A 72 34.89 -0.95 13.57
CA VAL A 72 35.87 -2.01 13.31
C VAL A 72 37.09 -1.71 14.19
N ALA A 73 37.20 -2.40 15.33
CA ALA A 73 38.47 -2.48 16.05
C ALA A 73 39.29 -3.61 15.41
N ALA A 74 40.37 -3.26 14.72
CA ALA A 74 41.39 -4.22 14.34
C ALA A 74 42.34 -4.37 15.53
N ASP A 75 42.35 -5.55 16.17
CA ASP A 75 43.48 -5.94 17.00
C ASP A 75 44.66 -6.20 16.06
N SER A 76 45.64 -5.30 16.09
CA SER A 76 46.93 -5.53 15.45
C SER A 76 47.86 -6.05 16.54
N PRO A 77 48.16 -7.36 16.59
CA PRO A 77 49.29 -7.83 17.37
C PRO A 77 50.53 -7.45 16.58
N TYR A 78 51.41 -6.61 17.13
CA TYR A 78 52.89 -6.70 17.07
C TYR A 78 53.51 -5.54 17.84
#